data_AF-A0A453P663-F1
#
_entry.id   AF-A0A453P663-F1
#
_cell.length_a   1.000
_cell.length_b   1.000
_cell.length_c   1.000
_cell.angle_alpha   90.00
_cell.angle_beta   90.00
_cell.angle_gamma   90.00
#
_symmetry.space_group_name_H-M   'P 1'
#
loop_
_entity.id
_entity.type
_entity.pdbx_description
1 polymer ?
#
loop_
_entity_poly.entity_id
_entity_poly.type
_entity_poly.pdbx_seq_one_letter_code
_entity_poly.pdbx_strand_id
1 'polypeptide(L)'
;MPADLNIYVTTASNAEESSWGTYCPGMEPSPPSEYITCLGDLYSISWMEDSETNNLKEETIKKQYEVVKKRTSDMNSYSAGSHVMEYGDMTFKDEKLYLYQGFNPANTNITNKLFLQAPKAAINQRDADLLFLWRRYELLHGKSKEKANVLTEISETVAHRKHLDNSIDFIGKLLFGFENGPSELQAVRPSGKPLVDDWDCLKRMVRIFESHCGSLTQYGMKHMRAFANICNNGVSGTTMKEASINTCGGHNSARLSTL
;
A
#
# COMPACT_ATOMS: atom_id res chain seq x y z
N MET A 1 -15.01 6.91 -8.84
CA MET A 1 -14.57 7.07 -10.24
C MET A 1 -15.80 6.94 -11.12
N PRO A 2 -16.23 8.01 -11.80
CA PRO A 2 -17.32 7.94 -12.78
C PRO A 2 -16.96 7.03 -13.96
N ALA A 3 -17.97 6.46 -14.63
CA ALA A 3 -17.80 5.56 -15.77
C ALA A 3 -17.92 6.26 -17.14
N ASP A 4 -18.20 7.57 -17.14
CA ASP A 4 -18.49 8.39 -18.33
C ASP A 4 -17.31 9.29 -18.74
N LEU A 5 -16.10 9.00 -18.24
CA LEU A 5 -14.88 9.78 -18.52
C LEU A 5 -14.01 9.18 -19.62
N ASN A 6 -14.43 8.07 -20.26
CA ASN A 6 -13.60 7.28 -21.17
C ASN A 6 -12.26 6.85 -20.53
N ILE A 7 -12.34 6.42 -19.26
CA ILE A 7 -11.19 5.97 -18.47
C ILE A 7 -11.53 4.62 -17.86
N TYR A 8 -10.66 3.65 -18.06
CA TYR A 8 -10.66 2.35 -17.39
C TYR A 8 -9.49 2.28 -16.42
N VAL A 9 -9.73 1.80 -15.20
CA VAL A 9 -8.73 1.77 -14.12
C VAL A 9 -8.67 0.37 -13.53
N THR A 10 -7.46 -0.11 -13.29
CA THR A 10 -7.22 -1.29 -12.44
C THR A 10 -6.35 -0.91 -11.24
N THR A 11 -6.57 -1.56 -10.10
CA THR A 11 -5.78 -1.35 -8.88
C THR A 11 -5.20 -2.67 -8.37
N ALA A 12 -4.04 -2.62 -7.72
CA ALA A 12 -3.38 -3.79 -7.17
C ALA A 12 -4.18 -4.50 -6.07
N SER A 13 -4.99 -3.74 -5.33
CA SER A 13 -5.75 -4.20 -4.17
C SER A 13 -7.12 -3.53 -4.12
N ASN A 14 -7.99 -4.06 -3.27
CA ASN A 14 -9.22 -3.37 -2.87
C ASN A 14 -8.92 -2.20 -1.89
N ALA A 15 -9.98 -1.54 -1.43
CA ALA A 15 -9.90 -0.34 -0.60
C ALA A 15 -9.48 -0.60 0.87
N GLU A 16 -9.29 -1.85 1.26
CA GLU A 16 -9.19 -2.28 2.67
C GLU A 16 -7.96 -3.11 3.00
N GLU A 17 -7.35 -3.72 2.00
CA GLU A 17 -6.21 -4.60 2.17
C GLU A 17 -4.88 -3.93 1.74
N SER A 18 -3.78 -4.66 1.90
CA SER A 18 -2.46 -4.22 1.46
C SER A 18 -2.15 -4.77 0.06
N SER A 19 -1.30 -4.05 -0.68
CA SER A 19 -0.57 -4.62 -1.80
C SER A 19 0.67 -5.38 -1.31
N TRP A 20 1.34 -6.08 -2.23
CA TRP A 20 2.42 -7.00 -1.91
C TRP A 20 3.64 -6.79 -2.79
N GLY A 21 4.83 -6.74 -2.17
CA GLY A 21 6.14 -6.75 -2.82
C GLY A 21 6.61 -8.18 -3.09
N THR A 22 7.39 -8.39 -4.14
CA THR A 22 7.97 -9.69 -4.49
C THR A 22 9.41 -9.54 -5.01
N TYR A 23 10.05 -10.66 -5.35
CA TYR A 23 11.47 -10.70 -5.71
C TYR A 23 12.32 -10.04 -4.61
N CYS A 24 12.07 -10.46 -3.37
CA CYS A 24 12.66 -9.90 -2.17
C CYS A 24 13.79 -10.78 -1.61
N PRO A 25 14.79 -10.21 -0.91
CA PRO A 25 15.91 -10.98 -0.38
C PRO A 25 15.47 -12.03 0.65
N GLY A 26 15.86 -13.29 0.41
CA GLY A 26 15.50 -14.45 1.24
C GLY A 26 14.04 -14.88 1.12
N MET A 27 13.39 -14.51 0.02
CA MET A 27 12.10 -15.04 -0.45
C MET A 27 12.31 -15.81 -1.75
N GLU A 28 11.33 -16.57 -2.23
CA GLU A 28 11.43 -17.34 -3.47
C GLU A 28 10.49 -16.81 -4.57
N PRO A 29 11.02 -16.43 -5.76
CA PRO A 29 12.44 -16.37 -6.11
C PRO A 29 13.13 -15.14 -5.47
N SER A 30 14.38 -15.33 -5.02
CA SER A 30 15.20 -14.27 -4.42
C SER A 30 15.92 -13.50 -5.52
N PRO A 31 16.14 -12.18 -5.37
CA PRO A 31 17.07 -11.46 -6.23
C PRO A 31 18.52 -11.92 -5.96
N PRO A 32 19.47 -11.58 -6.86
CA PRO A 32 20.90 -11.77 -6.61
C PRO A 32 21.33 -11.16 -5.27
N SER A 33 22.33 -11.76 -4.61
CA SER A 33 22.66 -11.48 -3.20
C SER A 33 23.20 -10.07 -2.94
N GLU A 34 23.64 -9.36 -3.98
CA GLU A 34 24.01 -7.94 -3.91
C GLU A 34 22.80 -7.01 -3.72
N TYR A 35 21.58 -7.47 -4.05
CA TYR A 35 20.35 -6.71 -3.85
C TYR A 35 19.76 -7.01 -2.49
N ILE A 36 19.60 -5.95 -1.70
CA ILE A 36 19.10 -5.99 -0.32
C ILE A 36 17.68 -5.44 -0.18
N THR A 37 16.99 -5.28 -1.32
CA THR A 37 15.62 -4.76 -1.43
C THR A 37 14.82 -5.62 -2.40
N CYS A 38 13.49 -5.50 -2.36
CA CYS A 38 12.60 -6.12 -3.33
C CYS A 38 12.77 -5.50 -4.72
N LEU A 39 12.73 -6.32 -5.77
CA LEU A 39 12.88 -5.84 -7.16
C LEU A 39 11.56 -5.51 -7.85
N GLY A 40 10.42 -5.88 -7.28
CA GLY A 40 9.13 -5.54 -7.88
C GLY A 40 7.94 -5.71 -6.94
N ASP A 41 6.79 -5.28 -7.41
CA ASP A 41 5.50 -5.46 -6.73
C ASP A 41 4.67 -6.52 -7.46
N LEU A 42 3.97 -7.36 -6.70
CA LEU A 42 3.25 -8.53 -7.22
C LEU A 42 2.26 -8.16 -8.34
N TYR A 43 1.49 -7.08 -8.17
CA TYR A 43 0.60 -6.59 -9.22
C TYR A 43 1.38 -6.07 -10.45
N SER A 44 2.41 -5.26 -10.20
CA SER A 44 3.18 -4.59 -11.25
C SER A 44 3.90 -5.60 -12.15
N ILE A 45 4.64 -6.53 -11.55
CA ILE A 45 5.33 -7.59 -12.31
C ILE A 45 4.34 -8.52 -13.01
N SER A 46 3.14 -8.71 -12.46
CA SER A 46 2.12 -9.56 -13.09
C SER A 46 1.66 -9.03 -14.44
N TRP A 47 1.40 -7.73 -14.59
CA TRP A 47 0.94 -7.17 -15.87
C TRP A 47 2.10 -6.89 -16.83
N MET A 48 3.27 -6.51 -16.33
CA MET A 48 4.44 -6.25 -17.17
C MET A 48 4.96 -7.54 -17.82
N GLU A 49 5.17 -8.59 -17.04
CA GLU A 49 5.65 -9.88 -17.57
C GLU A 49 4.62 -10.54 -18.50
N ASP A 50 3.32 -10.34 -18.25
CA ASP A 50 2.24 -10.76 -19.17
C ASP A 50 2.35 -10.01 -20.50
N SER A 51 2.51 -8.69 -20.46
CA SER A 51 2.59 -7.87 -21.66
C SER A 51 3.82 -8.19 -22.52
N GLU A 52 4.96 -8.47 -21.87
CA GLU A 52 6.22 -8.82 -22.53
C GLU A 52 6.22 -10.22 -23.15
N THR A 53 5.37 -11.12 -22.68
CA THR A 53 5.34 -12.53 -23.11
C THR A 53 4.15 -12.88 -24.01
N ASN A 54 3.31 -11.91 -24.36
CA ASN A 54 2.15 -12.12 -25.23
C ASN A 54 2.15 -11.21 -26.47
N ASN A 55 1.34 -11.60 -27.47
CA ASN A 55 1.05 -10.78 -28.64
C ASN A 55 -0.09 -9.79 -28.31
N LEU A 56 0.26 -8.54 -28.04
CA LEU A 56 -0.67 -7.47 -27.64
C LEU A 56 -1.66 -7.03 -28.73
N LYS A 57 -1.47 -7.45 -29.99
CA LYS A 57 -2.48 -7.27 -31.05
C LYS A 57 -3.63 -8.27 -30.91
N GLU A 58 -3.37 -9.41 -30.26
CA GLU A 58 -4.36 -10.47 -30.03
C GLU A 58 -4.95 -10.40 -28.62
N GLU A 59 -4.15 -10.02 -27.63
CA GLU A 59 -4.61 -9.94 -26.24
C GLU A 59 -5.47 -8.70 -25.97
N THR A 60 -6.57 -8.88 -25.24
CA THR A 60 -7.47 -7.81 -24.83
C THR A 60 -7.17 -7.33 -23.41
N ILE A 61 -7.60 -6.11 -23.07
CA ILE A 61 -7.53 -5.59 -21.70
C ILE A 61 -8.20 -6.55 -20.70
N LYS A 62 -9.37 -7.10 -21.05
CA LYS A 62 -10.07 -8.10 -20.25
C LYS A 62 -9.20 -9.31 -19.94
N LYS A 63 -8.47 -9.81 -20.93
CA LYS A 63 -7.69 -11.03 -20.79
C LYS A 63 -6.52 -10.83 -19.82
N GLN A 64 -5.80 -9.73 -19.97
CA GLN A 64 -4.74 -9.35 -19.05
C GLN A 64 -5.27 -9.11 -17.65
N TYR A 65 -6.40 -8.40 -17.48
CA TYR A 65 -7.02 -8.21 -16.15
C TYR A 65 -7.25 -9.54 -15.42
N GLU A 66 -7.83 -10.55 -16.08
CA GLU A 66 -8.08 -11.86 -15.46
C GLU A 66 -6.78 -12.61 -15.11
N VAL A 67 -5.75 -12.52 -15.95
CA VAL A 67 -4.44 -13.13 -15.68
C VAL A 67 -3.77 -12.45 -14.48
N VAL A 68 -3.73 -11.12 -14.47
CA VAL A 68 -3.14 -10.31 -13.41
C VAL A 68 -3.88 -10.49 -12.09
N LYS A 69 -5.21 -10.51 -12.11
CA LYS A 69 -6.05 -10.80 -10.94
C LYS A 69 -5.74 -12.17 -10.33
N LYS A 70 -5.66 -13.21 -11.17
CA LYS A 70 -5.35 -14.57 -10.71
C LYS A 70 -3.94 -14.67 -10.12
N ARG A 71 -2.94 -14.02 -10.74
CA ARG A 71 -1.56 -14.05 -10.25
C ARG A 71 -1.38 -13.24 -8.96
N THR A 72 -1.98 -12.06 -8.89
CA THR A 72 -1.89 -11.14 -7.74
C THR A 72 -2.63 -11.66 -6.51
N SER A 73 -3.64 -12.50 -6.68
CA SER A 73 -4.37 -13.15 -5.59
C SER A 73 -3.67 -14.38 -5.00
N ASP A 74 -2.41 -14.64 -5.37
CA ASP A 74 -1.71 -15.91 -5.08
C ASP A 74 -2.58 -17.12 -5.47
N MET A 75 -3.01 -17.13 -6.74
CA MET A 75 -3.87 -18.18 -7.30
C MET A 75 -5.21 -18.35 -6.55
N ASN A 76 -5.79 -17.25 -6.08
CA ASN A 76 -6.99 -17.14 -5.25
C ASN A 76 -6.84 -17.65 -3.80
N SER A 77 -5.63 -17.89 -3.30
CA SER A 77 -5.42 -18.23 -1.88
C SER A 77 -5.53 -16.98 -0.99
N TYR A 78 -5.13 -15.82 -1.52
CA TYR A 78 -4.96 -14.56 -0.79
C TYR A 78 -4.06 -14.65 0.45
N SER A 79 -3.16 -15.65 0.50
CA SER A 79 -2.24 -15.85 1.62
C SER A 79 -1.16 -14.77 1.68
N ALA A 80 -0.62 -14.41 0.51
CA ALA A 80 0.32 -13.33 0.28
C ALA A 80 -0.02 -12.62 -1.04
N GLY A 81 -1.28 -12.16 -1.15
CA GLY A 81 -1.84 -11.59 -2.37
C GLY A 81 -3.03 -10.66 -2.10
N SER A 82 -3.54 -10.03 -3.15
CA SER A 82 -4.61 -9.02 -3.07
C SER A 82 -5.61 -9.12 -4.22
N HIS A 83 -6.75 -8.46 -4.04
CA HIS A 83 -7.85 -8.40 -5.00
C HIS A 83 -7.60 -7.27 -6.01
N VAL A 84 -7.26 -7.64 -7.25
CA VAL A 84 -7.18 -6.67 -8.34
C VAL A 84 -8.58 -6.17 -8.68
N MET A 85 -8.79 -4.87 -8.55
CA MET A 85 -10.09 -4.24 -8.80
C MET A 85 -10.10 -3.55 -10.15
N GLU A 86 -11.31 -3.29 -10.66
CA GLU A 86 -11.56 -2.53 -11.88
C GLU A 86 -12.59 -1.42 -11.61
N TYR A 87 -12.40 -0.27 -12.25
CA TYR A 87 -13.29 0.90 -12.13
C TYR A 87 -13.38 1.66 -13.45
N GLY A 88 -14.40 2.50 -13.57
CA GLY A 88 -14.59 3.37 -14.73
C GLY A 88 -15.37 2.70 -15.85
N ASP A 89 -15.02 3.01 -17.09
CA ASP A 89 -15.70 2.53 -18.28
C ASP A 89 -15.26 1.11 -18.65
N MET A 90 -16.14 0.13 -18.44
CA MET A 90 -15.86 -1.29 -18.72
C MET A 90 -15.90 -1.63 -20.22
N THR A 91 -16.35 -0.73 -21.09
CA THR A 91 -16.41 -0.98 -22.55
C THR A 91 -15.01 -1.15 -23.16
N PHE A 92 -13.99 -0.56 -22.55
CA PHE A 92 -12.57 -0.69 -22.92
C PHE A 92 -12.04 -2.12 -22.80
N LYS A 93 -12.68 -2.99 -22.01
CA LYS A 93 -12.18 -4.34 -21.73
C LYS A 93 -12.03 -5.20 -22.99
N ASP A 94 -12.82 -4.96 -24.04
CA ASP A 94 -12.77 -5.72 -25.28
C ASP A 94 -11.71 -5.20 -26.27
N GLU A 95 -11.10 -4.05 -26.00
CA GLU A 95 -10.03 -3.50 -26.82
C GLU A 95 -8.71 -4.27 -26.67
N LYS A 96 -7.87 -4.19 -27.72
CA LYS A 96 -6.56 -4.83 -27.75
C LYS A 96 -5.51 -3.98 -27.03
N LEU A 97 -4.63 -4.64 -26.28
CA LEU A 97 -3.61 -3.97 -25.47
C LEU A 97 -2.65 -3.11 -26.27
N TYR A 98 -2.39 -3.44 -27.54
CA TYR A 98 -1.44 -2.68 -28.35
C TYR A 98 -1.81 -1.20 -28.55
N LEU A 99 -3.10 -0.85 -28.42
CA LEU A 99 -3.58 0.53 -28.49
C LEU A 99 -3.01 1.40 -27.36
N TYR A 100 -2.64 0.78 -26.25
CA TYR A 100 -2.18 1.45 -25.02
C TYR A 100 -0.70 1.19 -24.73
N GLN A 101 -0.24 -0.04 -24.97
CA GLN A 101 1.10 -0.51 -24.60
C GLN A 101 2.04 -0.66 -25.80
N GLY A 102 1.54 -0.42 -27.02
CA GLY A 102 2.30 -0.64 -28.25
C GLY A 102 2.44 -2.13 -28.61
N PHE A 103 3.33 -2.43 -29.55
CA PHE A 103 3.52 -3.78 -30.04
C PHE A 103 5.00 -4.08 -30.30
N ASN A 104 5.49 -5.15 -29.69
CA ASN A 104 6.82 -5.69 -29.98
C ASN A 104 6.75 -6.75 -31.09
N PRO A 105 7.35 -6.53 -32.27
CA PRO A 105 7.33 -7.49 -33.37
C PRO A 105 7.92 -8.86 -33.01
N ALA A 106 8.83 -8.95 -32.04
CA ALA A 106 9.38 -10.22 -31.57
C ALA A 106 8.30 -11.17 -31.00
N ASN A 107 7.18 -10.61 -30.51
CA ASN A 107 6.12 -11.37 -29.88
C ASN A 107 5.07 -11.91 -30.85
N THR A 108 5.22 -11.66 -32.16
CA THR A 108 4.24 -12.05 -33.19
C THR A 108 3.94 -13.55 -33.20
N ASN A 109 4.99 -14.37 -33.03
CA ASN A 109 4.93 -15.83 -33.18
C ASN A 109 5.03 -16.58 -31.84
N ILE A 110 4.67 -15.95 -30.72
CA ILE A 110 4.69 -16.64 -29.42
C ILE A 110 3.57 -17.70 -29.40
N THR A 111 3.96 -18.95 -29.60
CA THR A 111 3.08 -20.15 -29.54
C THR A 111 3.01 -20.73 -28.13
N ASN A 112 4.05 -20.55 -27.33
CA ASN A 112 4.10 -21.01 -25.94
C ASN A 112 3.70 -19.86 -25.01
N LYS A 113 2.44 -19.85 -24.57
CA LYS A 113 2.02 -19.02 -23.44
C LYS A 113 2.82 -19.47 -22.22
N LEU A 114 3.80 -18.67 -21.78
CA LEU A 114 4.42 -18.90 -20.49
C LEU A 114 3.30 -18.80 -19.45
N PHE A 115 3.02 -19.90 -18.75
CA PHE A 115 2.18 -19.82 -17.56
C PHE A 115 2.97 -19.07 -16.50
N LEU A 116 2.66 -17.79 -16.35
CA LEU A 116 3.19 -16.96 -15.29
C LEU A 116 2.74 -17.55 -13.95
N GLN A 117 3.65 -18.26 -13.29
CA GLN A 117 3.40 -18.77 -11.95
C GLN A 117 3.40 -17.59 -10.96
N ALA A 118 2.51 -17.66 -9.97
CA ALA A 118 2.60 -16.74 -8.84
C ALA A 118 3.97 -16.95 -8.16
N PRO A 119 4.68 -15.86 -7.79
CA PRO A 119 5.84 -15.98 -6.90
C PRO A 119 5.47 -16.77 -5.64
N LYS A 120 6.38 -17.61 -5.15
CA LYS A 120 6.09 -18.47 -3.99
C LYS A 120 6.03 -17.69 -2.67
N ALA A 121 6.56 -16.47 -2.67
CA ALA A 121 6.58 -15.60 -1.52
C ALA A 121 6.44 -14.13 -1.93
N ALA A 122 5.77 -13.38 -1.07
CA ALA A 122 5.60 -11.94 -1.17
C ALA A 122 5.59 -11.33 0.24
N ILE A 123 5.89 -10.04 0.34
CA ILE A 123 5.88 -9.27 1.59
C ILE A 123 4.81 -8.18 1.55
N ASN A 124 4.20 -7.88 2.68
CA ASN A 124 3.32 -6.73 2.77
C ASN A 124 4.09 -5.45 2.42
N GLN A 125 3.54 -4.60 1.56
CA GLN A 125 4.22 -3.37 1.13
C GLN A 125 4.65 -2.48 2.30
N ARG A 126 3.91 -2.47 3.40
CA ARG A 126 4.21 -1.66 4.58
C ARG A 126 5.39 -2.18 5.39
N ASP A 127 5.79 -3.43 5.17
CA ASP A 127 6.89 -4.10 5.89
C ASP A 127 8.17 -4.20 5.06
N ALA A 128 8.11 -3.92 3.75
CA ALA A 128 9.25 -3.97 2.84
C ALA A 128 10.43 -3.08 3.29
N ASP A 129 10.17 -1.87 3.79
CA ASP A 129 11.22 -0.98 4.31
C ASP A 129 11.93 -1.56 5.53
N LEU A 130 11.18 -2.22 6.43
CA LEU A 130 11.77 -2.87 7.60
C LEU A 130 12.58 -4.10 7.19
N LEU A 131 12.13 -4.84 6.17
CA LEU A 131 12.91 -5.94 5.59
C LEU A 131 14.23 -5.41 5.04
N PHE A 132 14.22 -4.32 4.27
CA PHE A 132 15.43 -3.69 3.74
C PHE A 132 16.41 -3.32 4.86
N LEU A 133 15.95 -2.59 5.89
CA LEU A 133 16.79 -2.19 7.01
C LEU A 133 17.36 -3.42 7.75
N TRP A 134 16.55 -4.46 7.93
CA TRP A 134 16.97 -5.70 8.57
C TRP A 134 18.05 -6.43 7.75
N ARG A 135 17.87 -6.55 6.43
CA ARG A 135 18.87 -7.15 5.53
C ARG A 135 20.18 -6.36 5.52
N ARG A 136 20.10 -5.03 5.51
CA ARG A 136 21.27 -4.15 5.64
C ARG A 136 22.00 -4.40 6.96
N TYR A 137 21.29 -4.53 8.07
CA TYR A 137 21.87 -4.84 9.38
C TYR A 137 22.57 -6.21 9.42
N GLU A 138 21.97 -7.24 8.81
CA GLU A 138 22.52 -8.60 8.77
C GLU A 138 23.85 -8.66 8.01
N LEU A 139 23.96 -7.95 6.88
CA LEU A 139 25.15 -7.96 6.03
C LEU A 139 26.34 -7.20 6.63
N LEU A 140 26.10 -6.25 7.53
CA LEU A 140 27.17 -5.50 8.17
C LEU A 140 27.92 -6.36 9.18
N HIS A 141 29.25 -6.33 9.10
CA HIS A 141 30.13 -7.05 10.02
C HIS A 141 30.08 -6.46 11.43
N GLY A 142 29.88 -7.33 12.43
CA GLY A 142 30.15 -7.13 13.85
C GLY A 142 29.94 -5.73 14.45
N LYS A 143 30.82 -5.31 15.37
CA LYS A 143 30.77 -4.05 16.14
C LYS A 143 31.07 -2.80 15.30
N SER A 144 30.78 -2.80 14.00
CA SER A 144 30.98 -1.62 13.18
C SER A 144 30.06 -0.47 13.63
N LYS A 145 30.56 0.75 13.56
CA LYS A 145 29.76 1.96 13.82
C LYS A 145 28.53 2.02 12.92
N GLU A 146 28.68 1.56 11.67
CA GLU A 146 27.57 1.50 10.72
C GLU A 146 26.47 0.52 11.17
N LYS A 147 26.82 -0.67 11.66
CA LYS A 147 25.83 -1.63 12.16
C LYS A 147 25.05 -1.07 13.35
N ALA A 148 25.72 -0.35 14.25
CA ALA A 148 25.07 0.33 15.37
C ALA A 148 24.12 1.46 14.89
N ASN A 149 24.51 2.20 13.86
CA ASN A 149 23.66 3.24 13.27
C ASN A 149 22.40 2.63 12.63
N VAL A 150 22.52 1.56 11.84
CA VAL A 150 21.36 0.88 11.22
C VAL A 150 20.43 0.31 12.30
N LEU A 151 20.97 -0.26 13.37
CA LEU A 151 20.14 -0.75 14.49
C LEU A 151 19.38 0.39 15.19
N THR A 152 20.01 1.57 15.30
CA THR A 152 19.37 2.78 15.82
C THR A 152 18.24 3.22 14.89
N GLU A 153 18.48 3.25 13.58
CA GLU A 153 17.48 3.59 12.55
C GLU A 153 16.26 2.64 12.58
N ILE A 154 16.49 1.33 12.70
CA ILE A 154 15.41 0.34 12.88
C ILE A 154 14.61 0.65 14.15
N SER A 155 15.29 0.89 15.26
CA SER A 155 14.65 1.15 16.55
C SER A 155 13.81 2.43 16.52
N GLU A 156 14.33 3.50 15.93
CA GLU A 156 13.63 4.77 15.74
C GLU A 156 12.42 4.62 14.81
N THR A 157 12.57 3.87 13.70
CA THR A 157 11.48 3.57 12.77
C THR A 157 10.34 2.83 13.48
N VAL A 158 10.66 1.76 14.20
CA VAL A 158 9.65 0.96 14.94
C VAL A 158 9.01 1.79 16.05
N ALA A 159 9.79 2.59 16.79
CA ALA A 159 9.26 3.48 17.82
C ALA A 159 8.28 4.51 17.24
N HIS A 160 8.62 5.10 16.08
CA HIS A 160 7.74 6.03 15.39
C HIS A 160 6.45 5.36 14.88
N ARG A 161 6.54 4.17 14.27
CA ARG A 161 5.36 3.39 13.85
C ARG A 161 4.41 3.12 15.03
N LYS A 162 4.98 2.69 16.16
CA LYS A 162 4.23 2.44 17.41
C LYS A 162 3.61 3.72 17.98
N HIS A 163 4.34 4.83 17.95
CA HIS A 163 3.82 6.15 18.35
C HIS A 163 2.59 6.53 17.53
N LEU A 164 2.66 6.40 16.20
CA LEU A 164 1.54 6.71 15.31
C LEU A 164 0.33 5.82 15.58
N ASP A 165 0.54 4.50 15.65
CA ASP A 165 -0.55 3.54 15.92
C ASP A 165 -1.22 3.82 17.28
N ASN A 166 -0.43 4.02 18.34
CA ASN A 166 -0.94 4.30 19.68
C ASN A 166 -1.65 5.66 19.77
N SER A 167 -1.12 6.67 19.09
CA SER A 167 -1.69 8.03 19.12
C SER A 167 -3.06 8.04 18.42
N ILE A 168 -3.19 7.42 17.26
CA ILE A 168 -4.46 7.32 16.53
C ILE A 168 -5.49 6.55 17.36
N ASP A 169 -5.11 5.41 17.93
CA ASP A 169 -5.98 4.61 18.79
C ASP A 169 -6.47 5.41 20.01
N PHE A 170 -5.56 6.13 20.70
CA PHE A 170 -5.93 6.93 21.86
C PHE A 170 -6.81 8.13 21.50
N ILE A 171 -6.56 8.80 20.37
CA ILE A 171 -7.45 9.84 19.84
C ILE A 171 -8.85 9.26 19.60
N GLY A 172 -8.96 8.09 18.99
CA GLY A 172 -10.26 7.41 18.81
C GLY A 172 -11.00 7.20 20.12
N LYS A 173 -10.29 6.75 21.16
CA LYS A 173 -10.84 6.56 22.50
C LYS A 173 -11.30 7.86 23.16
N LEU A 174 -10.58 8.96 22.94
CA LEU A 174 -11.00 10.29 23.41
C LEU A 174 -12.22 10.84 22.68
N LEU A 175 -12.33 10.56 21.37
CA LEU A 175 -13.41 11.10 20.53
C LEU A 175 -14.71 10.30 20.64
N PHE A 176 -14.63 8.97 20.71
CA PHE A 176 -15.80 8.08 20.63
C PHE A 176 -15.95 7.16 21.85
N GLY A 177 -15.10 7.32 22.87
CA GLY A 177 -15.09 6.49 24.08
C GLY A 177 -14.19 5.26 23.97
N PHE A 178 -13.81 4.69 25.11
CA PHE A 178 -12.84 3.59 25.18
C PHE A 178 -13.32 2.28 24.55
N GLU A 179 -14.63 2.04 24.56
CA GLU A 179 -15.23 0.84 23.98
C GLU A 179 -15.42 0.97 22.47
N ASN A 180 -15.98 2.09 22.00
CA ASN A 180 -16.34 2.27 20.58
C ASN A 180 -15.26 2.92 19.74
N GLY A 181 -14.28 3.61 20.34
CA GLY A 181 -13.19 4.30 19.62
C GLY A 181 -12.49 3.44 18.57
N PRO A 182 -11.96 2.27 18.93
CA PRO A 182 -11.28 1.40 17.97
C PRO A 182 -12.16 0.95 16.80
N SER A 183 -13.42 0.57 17.06
CA SER A 183 -14.34 0.11 16.01
C SER A 183 -14.78 1.25 15.08
N GLU A 184 -15.06 2.43 15.63
CA GLU A 184 -15.41 3.63 14.84
C GLU A 184 -14.26 4.06 13.91
N LEU A 185 -13.02 4.07 14.40
CA LEU A 185 -11.87 4.43 13.58
C LEU A 185 -11.57 3.41 12.48
N GLN A 186 -11.86 2.14 12.72
CA GLN A 186 -11.58 1.05 11.77
C GLN A 186 -12.76 0.75 10.85
N ALA A 187 -13.94 1.33 11.10
CA ALA A 187 -15.17 1.07 10.36
C ALA A 187 -14.96 1.21 8.85
N VAL A 188 -15.36 0.17 8.14
CA VAL A 188 -15.29 0.09 6.69
C VAL A 188 -16.64 0.49 6.10
N ARG A 189 -16.60 1.34 5.06
CA ARG A 189 -17.81 1.68 4.30
C ARG A 189 -18.13 0.59 3.28
N PRO A 190 -19.42 0.36 2.95
CA PRO A 190 -19.81 -0.57 1.91
C PRO A 190 -19.12 -0.30 0.57
N SER A 191 -18.83 -1.36 -0.18
CA SER A 191 -18.19 -1.26 -1.50
C SER A 191 -18.95 -0.30 -2.42
N GLY A 192 -18.18 0.53 -3.15
CA GLY A 192 -18.71 1.58 -4.04
C GLY A 192 -18.99 2.92 -3.36
N LYS A 193 -18.97 3.01 -2.02
CA LYS A 193 -19.02 4.30 -1.32
C LYS A 193 -17.63 4.95 -1.25
N PRO A 194 -17.55 6.29 -1.28
CA PRO A 194 -16.28 6.98 -1.07
C PRO A 194 -15.80 6.81 0.38
N LEU A 195 -14.48 6.81 0.57
CA LEU A 195 -13.84 6.71 1.89
C LEU A 195 -14.34 7.80 2.86
N VAL A 196 -14.45 9.03 2.36
CA VAL A 196 -14.91 10.20 3.10
C VAL A 196 -15.90 10.99 2.27
N ASP A 197 -16.87 11.64 2.92
CA ASP A 197 -17.81 12.54 2.24
C ASP A 197 -17.23 13.95 2.04
N ASP A 198 -16.47 14.45 3.02
CA ASP A 198 -15.77 15.75 2.96
C ASP A 198 -14.24 15.56 2.92
N TRP A 199 -13.67 15.72 1.73
CA TRP A 199 -12.24 15.61 1.49
C TRP A 199 -11.42 16.76 2.11
N ASP A 200 -12.01 17.93 2.29
CA ASP A 200 -11.34 19.06 2.96
C ASP A 200 -11.31 18.86 4.47
N CYS A 201 -12.35 18.24 5.04
CA CYS A 201 -12.30 17.73 6.40
C CYS A 201 -11.14 16.74 6.57
N LEU A 202 -11.03 15.73 5.69
CA LEU A 202 -9.96 14.72 5.79
C LEU A 202 -8.56 15.38 5.84
N LYS A 203 -8.28 16.26 4.90
CA LYS A 203 -7.00 17.01 4.87
C LYS A 203 -6.78 17.83 6.13
N ARG A 204 -7.84 18.44 6.68
CA ARG A 204 -7.78 19.24 7.90
C ARG A 204 -7.46 18.37 9.13
N MET A 205 -8.09 17.21 9.27
CA MET A 205 -7.84 16.28 10.38
C MET A 205 -6.41 15.74 10.35
N VAL A 206 -5.91 15.41 9.16
CA VAL A 206 -4.50 15.02 8.96
C VAL A 206 -3.56 16.15 9.40
N ARG A 207 -3.77 17.38 8.93
CA ARG A 207 -2.94 18.53 9.32
C ARG A 207 -2.96 18.82 10.82
N ILE A 208 -4.13 18.70 11.46
CA ILE A 208 -4.26 18.87 12.91
C ILE A 208 -3.43 17.80 13.62
N PHE A 209 -3.57 16.53 13.22
CA PHE A 209 -2.78 15.44 13.78
C PHE A 209 -1.28 15.71 13.61
N GLU A 210 -0.80 16.01 12.40
CA GLU A 210 0.63 16.20 12.15
C GLU A 210 1.22 17.37 12.93
N SER A 211 0.44 18.44 13.14
CA SER A 211 0.87 19.61 13.92
C SER A 211 1.09 19.34 15.41
N HIS A 212 0.51 18.25 15.95
CA HIS A 212 0.57 17.92 17.37
C HIS A 212 1.26 16.59 17.66
N CYS A 213 1.17 15.62 16.75
CA CYS A 213 1.65 14.26 16.91
C CYS A 213 2.88 13.93 16.05
N GLY A 214 3.28 14.84 15.14
CA GLY A 214 4.38 14.62 14.20
C GLY A 214 3.93 14.07 12.84
N SER A 215 4.86 14.05 11.89
CA SER A 215 4.62 13.59 10.50
C SER A 215 4.04 12.17 10.48
N LEU A 216 3.08 11.93 9.59
CA LEU A 216 2.57 10.57 9.38
C LEU A 216 3.57 9.66 8.68
N THR A 217 4.51 10.22 7.90
CA THR A 217 5.36 9.47 6.95
C THR A 217 4.53 8.60 5.99
N GLN A 218 5.17 7.78 5.16
CA GLN A 218 4.45 6.84 4.31
C GLN A 218 3.71 5.76 5.12
N TYR A 219 4.26 5.34 6.27
CA TYR A 219 3.63 4.34 7.13
C TYR A 219 2.27 4.80 7.65
N GLY A 220 2.18 6.04 8.14
CA GLY A 220 0.98 6.60 8.75
C GLY A 220 -0.17 6.81 7.77
N MET A 221 0.05 6.73 6.46
CA MET A 221 -1.03 6.72 5.46
C MET A 221 -2.02 5.57 5.68
N LYS A 222 -1.62 4.48 6.36
CA LYS A 222 -2.55 3.41 6.79
C LYS A 222 -3.72 3.93 7.63
N HIS A 223 -3.54 5.06 8.32
CA HIS A 223 -4.52 5.66 9.23
C HIS A 223 -5.49 6.62 8.53
N MET A 224 -5.45 6.76 7.20
CA MET A 224 -6.39 7.62 6.47
C MET A 224 -7.85 7.25 6.69
N ARG A 225 -8.16 5.96 6.90
CA ARG A 225 -9.52 5.53 7.27
C ARG A 225 -9.96 6.10 8.61
N ALA A 226 -9.09 6.12 9.61
CA ALA A 226 -9.40 6.69 10.92
C ALA A 226 -9.77 8.17 10.80
N PHE A 227 -8.96 8.97 10.08
CA PHE A 227 -9.27 10.38 9.84
C PHE A 227 -10.54 10.59 9.02
N ALA A 228 -10.78 9.73 8.02
CA ALA A 228 -12.02 9.77 7.25
C ALA A 228 -13.24 9.49 8.13
N ASN A 229 -13.18 8.50 9.02
CA ASN A 229 -14.27 8.17 9.93
C ASN A 229 -14.51 9.25 10.99
N ILE A 230 -13.45 9.95 11.43
CA ILE A 230 -13.59 11.15 12.26
C ILE A 230 -14.41 12.22 11.53
N CYS A 231 -14.13 12.46 10.25
CA CYS A 231 -14.91 13.39 9.43
C CYS A 231 -16.34 12.92 9.18
N ASN A 232 -16.52 11.65 8.84
CA ASN A 232 -17.83 11.07 8.55
C ASN A 232 -18.76 11.08 9.78
N ASN A 233 -18.20 11.06 10.99
CA ASN A 233 -18.92 11.22 12.26
C ASN A 233 -19.11 12.70 12.69
N GLY A 234 -18.76 13.66 11.83
CA GLY A 234 -19.01 15.10 12.08
C GLY A 234 -18.15 15.71 13.19
N VAL A 235 -17.02 15.09 13.54
CA VAL A 235 -16.13 15.63 14.58
C VAL A 235 -15.53 16.96 14.11
N SER A 236 -15.62 17.97 14.97
CA SER A 236 -15.09 19.30 14.67
C SER A 236 -13.56 19.33 14.71
N GLY A 237 -12.95 20.23 13.95
CA GLY A 237 -11.50 20.42 13.98
C GLY A 237 -10.98 20.87 15.36
N THR A 238 -11.79 21.58 16.15
CA THR A 238 -11.44 21.97 17.52
C THR A 238 -11.39 20.75 18.45
N THR A 239 -12.36 19.85 18.37
CA THR A 239 -12.38 18.61 19.16
C THR A 239 -11.22 17.70 18.79
N MET A 240 -10.94 17.54 17.48
CA MET A 240 -9.77 16.78 17.01
C MET A 240 -8.45 17.38 17.52
N LYS A 241 -8.34 18.71 17.54
CA LYS A 241 -7.18 19.44 18.05
C LYS A 241 -6.96 19.18 19.54
N GLU A 242 -8.00 19.28 20.35
CA GLU A 242 -7.94 19.00 21.79
C GLU A 242 -7.52 17.54 22.07
N ALA A 243 -8.13 16.59 21.36
CA ALA A 243 -7.75 15.18 21.45
C ALA A 243 -6.28 14.94 21.06
N SER A 244 -5.80 15.58 19.99
CA SER A 244 -4.40 15.47 19.55
C SER A 244 -3.43 16.06 20.57
N ILE A 245 -3.75 17.21 21.16
CA ILE A 245 -2.93 17.83 22.22
C ILE A 245 -2.87 16.94 23.47
N ASN A 246 -4.01 16.40 23.91
CA ASN A 246 -4.07 15.53 25.09
C ASN A 246 -3.32 14.20 24.87
N THR A 247 -3.26 13.73 23.63
CA THR A 247 -2.56 12.50 23.25
C THR A 247 -1.06 12.71 23.13
N CYS A 248 -0.65 13.79 22.46
CA CYS A 248 0.72 13.97 21.97
C CYS A 248 1.48 15.13 22.64
N GLY A 249 0.86 15.92 23.53
CA GLY A 249 1.43 17.12 24.13
C GLY A 249 2.71 16.93 24.96
N GLY A 250 3.09 15.69 25.27
CA GLY A 250 4.37 15.33 25.89
C GLY A 250 5.41 14.73 24.92
N HIS A 251 5.07 14.52 23.66
CA HIS A 251 5.92 13.82 22.68
C HIS A 251 6.77 14.81 21.88
N ASN A 252 8.10 14.70 21.98
CA ASN A 252 9.03 15.60 21.32
C ASN A 252 9.34 15.11 19.88
N SER A 253 8.45 15.43 18.94
CA SER A 253 8.45 14.90 17.55
C SER A 253 9.54 15.47 16.62
N ALA A 254 10.42 16.33 17.14
CA ALA A 254 11.29 17.21 16.35
C ALA A 254 12.41 16.53 15.54
N ARG A 255 12.55 15.20 15.56
CA ARG A 255 13.61 14.48 14.83
C ARG A 255 13.17 13.62 13.64
N LEU A 256 11.88 13.34 13.49
CA LEU A 256 11.39 12.45 12.42
C LEU A 256 10.66 13.20 11.29
N SER A 257 10.72 14.53 11.28
CA SER A 257 10.09 15.38 10.25
C SER A 257 10.90 15.46 8.94
N THR A 258 12.04 14.77 8.83
CA THR A 258 13.02 14.95 7.75
C THR A 258 13.53 13.65 7.12
N LEU A 259 12.77 12.55 7.19
CA LEU A 259 13.02 11.36 6.37
C LEU A 259 11.84 11.13 5.42
#